data_AF-A0A970S4F5-F1
#
_entry.id   AF-A0A970S4F5-F1
#
_cell.length_a   1.000
_cell.length_b   1.000
_cell.length_c   1.000
_cell.angle_alpha   90.00
_cell.angle_beta   90.00
_cell.angle_gamma   90.00
#
_symmetry.space_group_name_H-M   'P 1'
#
loop_
_entity.id
_entity.type
_entity.pdbx_description
1 polymer ?
#
loop_
_entity_poly.entity_id
_entity_poly.type
_entity_poly.pdbx_seq_one_letter_code
_entity_poly.pdbx_strand_id
1 'polypeptide(L)'
;MDYMTIKEASAEWGVGTRIITVCCTEGRIEGAIKKGNLWLIPQNAVKPVDRRRKKPVKQEKTEPLLFHDIPRSDEERKHENIWPFQSLYENKELFAEIIRHFPYPMHICAPDGTMLLANEAFLRFAKIFNPKRLYKKHNILSNPNLEKWGVKDFVVRAFQGEAVRVYDIKVPYQEIVERLGDDKTLLTGSLYHDITALPIRGGNNELLYVVFIFITSREYQGKEEIIKGKEYIDNHWNEKFDIDKLAQAVYISKYRYARLFKQYTGMTPYCYYQEVKIEKIKKKLCESNLSIPQVFAECGVNYNGNFVKVFKQKTGMSPSEYRTIVTEK
;
A
#
# COMPACT_ATOMS: atom_id res chain seq x y z
N MET A 1 -52.03 -14.72 29.38
CA MET A 1 -50.85 -14.00 28.88
C MET A 1 -51.14 -13.66 27.43
N ASP A 2 -51.23 -12.37 27.12
CA ASP A 2 -51.48 -11.94 25.75
C ASP A 2 -50.19 -12.05 24.95
N TYR A 3 -50.29 -12.64 23.77
CA TYR A 3 -49.18 -12.86 22.86
C TYR A 3 -49.33 -11.95 21.64
N MET A 4 -48.20 -11.48 21.14
CA MET A 4 -48.07 -10.78 19.88
C MET A 4 -47.27 -11.60 18.87
N THR A 5 -47.52 -11.33 17.60
CA THR A 5 -46.79 -11.91 16.46
C THR A 5 -45.45 -11.22 16.26
N ILE A 6 -44.56 -11.85 15.47
CA ILE A 6 -43.30 -11.22 15.05
C ILE A 6 -43.52 -9.88 14.32
N LYS A 7 -44.61 -9.74 13.56
CA LYS A 7 -44.90 -8.49 12.83
C LYS A 7 -45.26 -7.36 13.79
N GLU A 8 -46.05 -7.65 14.82
CA GLU A 8 -46.41 -6.68 15.86
C GLU A 8 -45.19 -6.32 16.71
N ALA A 9 -44.41 -7.31 17.14
CA ALA A 9 -43.14 -7.08 17.84
C ALA A 9 -42.13 -6.28 16.98
N SER A 10 -42.15 -6.45 15.66
CA SER A 10 -41.31 -5.70 14.72
C SER A 10 -41.69 -4.22 14.65
N ALA A 11 -42.98 -3.93 14.65
CA ALA A 11 -43.50 -2.57 14.70
C ALA A 11 -43.20 -1.90 16.06
N GLU A 12 -43.42 -2.63 17.16
CA GLU A 12 -43.21 -2.13 18.51
C GLU A 12 -41.73 -1.87 18.81
N TRP A 13 -40.84 -2.78 18.42
CA TRP A 13 -39.42 -2.68 18.74
C TRP A 13 -38.59 -1.94 17.69
N GLY A 14 -39.17 -1.60 16.53
CA GLY A 14 -38.44 -0.97 15.42
C GLY A 14 -37.28 -1.83 14.90
N VAL A 15 -37.44 -3.16 14.94
CA VAL A 15 -36.43 -4.15 14.52
C VAL A 15 -37.02 -5.02 13.42
N GLY A 16 -36.25 -5.31 12.37
CA GLY A 16 -36.73 -6.12 11.26
C GLY A 16 -37.16 -7.54 11.70
N THR A 17 -38.26 -8.03 11.15
CA THR A 17 -38.88 -9.33 11.48
C THR A 17 -37.89 -10.51 11.50
N ARG A 18 -36.94 -10.55 10.56
CA ARG A 18 -35.88 -11.58 10.51
C ARG A 18 -35.03 -11.63 11.78
N ILE A 19 -34.68 -10.48 12.35
CA ILE A 19 -33.84 -10.39 13.55
C ILE A 19 -34.62 -10.93 14.76
N ILE A 20 -35.91 -10.61 14.84
CA ILE A 20 -36.79 -11.11 15.90
C ILE A 20 -36.93 -12.64 15.81
N THR A 21 -37.12 -13.18 14.61
CA THR A 21 -37.14 -14.64 14.40
C THR A 21 -35.86 -15.33 14.87
N VAL A 22 -34.69 -14.72 14.60
CA VAL A 22 -33.39 -15.23 15.08
C VAL A 22 -33.34 -15.19 16.60
N CYS A 23 -33.72 -14.07 17.24
CA CYS A 23 -33.76 -13.96 18.70
C CYS A 23 -34.71 -14.99 19.35
N CYS A 24 -35.87 -15.27 18.76
CA CYS A 24 -36.77 -16.33 19.22
C CYS A 24 -36.14 -17.72 19.11
N THR A 25 -35.46 -18.00 17.98
CA THR A 25 -34.81 -19.29 17.73
C THR A 25 -33.62 -19.51 18.67
N GLU A 26 -32.89 -18.46 19.01
CA GLU A 26 -31.77 -18.47 19.96
C GLU A 26 -32.22 -18.45 21.44
N GLY A 27 -33.52 -18.46 21.73
CA GLY A 27 -34.05 -18.42 23.10
C GLY A 27 -33.81 -17.10 23.84
N ARG A 28 -33.58 -16.00 23.11
CA ARG A 28 -33.23 -14.67 23.68
C ARG A 28 -34.44 -13.80 24.04
N ILE A 29 -35.64 -14.28 23.73
CA ILE A 29 -36.91 -13.63 24.09
C ILE A 29 -37.61 -14.59 25.05
N GLU A 30 -37.59 -14.22 26.32
CA GLU A 30 -38.15 -15.05 27.39
C GLU A 30 -39.67 -15.23 27.19
N GLY A 31 -40.15 -16.47 27.31
CA GLY A 31 -41.56 -16.81 27.11
C GLY A 31 -42.03 -16.86 25.65
N ALA A 32 -41.15 -16.71 24.66
CA ALA A 32 -41.50 -16.92 23.25
C ALA A 32 -41.78 -18.40 22.96
N ILE A 33 -42.94 -18.69 22.38
CA ILE A 33 -43.38 -20.06 22.08
C ILE A 33 -43.63 -20.19 20.58
N LYS A 34 -43.15 -21.28 19.98
CA LYS A 34 -43.47 -21.62 18.60
C LYS A 34 -44.69 -22.53 18.55
N LYS A 35 -45.79 -22.06 17.95
CA LYS A 35 -46.98 -22.87 17.64
C LYS A 35 -47.10 -23.03 16.13
N GLY A 36 -46.75 -24.21 15.62
CA GLY A 36 -46.66 -24.47 14.18
C GLY A 36 -45.60 -23.58 13.51
N ASN A 37 -46.02 -22.80 12.51
CA ASN A 37 -45.15 -21.86 11.79
C ASN A 37 -45.15 -20.45 12.39
N LEU A 38 -45.88 -20.22 13.48
CA LEU A 38 -46.01 -18.90 14.11
C LEU A 38 -45.19 -18.85 15.40
N TRP A 39 -44.52 -17.72 15.62
CA TRP A 39 -43.95 -17.37 16.91
C TRP A 39 -44.91 -16.47 17.67
N LEU A 40 -45.20 -16.87 18.91
CA LEU A 40 -45.98 -16.14 19.88
C LEU A 40 -45.01 -15.54 20.90
N ILE A 41 -44.93 -14.22 20.93
CA ILE A 41 -44.06 -13.45 21.83
C ILE A 41 -44.95 -12.83 22.91
N PRO A 42 -44.67 -13.00 24.22
CA PRO A 42 -45.44 -12.33 25.27
C PRO A 42 -45.43 -10.81 25.07
N GLN A 43 -46.57 -10.13 25.23
CA GLN A 43 -46.62 -8.67 25.07
C GLN A 43 -45.71 -7.92 26.06
N ASN A 44 -45.46 -8.49 27.23
CA ASN A 44 -44.53 -7.94 28.23
C ASN A 44 -43.06 -8.30 27.97
N ALA A 45 -42.73 -8.96 26.85
CA ALA A 45 -41.37 -9.34 26.54
C ALA A 45 -40.50 -8.11 26.30
N VAL A 46 -39.33 -8.08 26.95
CA VAL A 46 -38.36 -6.99 26.76
C VAL A 46 -37.63 -7.18 25.44
N LYS A 47 -37.53 -6.10 24.66
CA LYS A 47 -36.78 -6.06 23.40
C LYS A 47 -35.36 -6.65 23.60
N PRO A 48 -34.98 -7.70 22.85
CA PRO A 48 -33.68 -8.34 23.02
C PRO A 48 -32.54 -7.40 22.62
N VAL A 49 -31.49 -7.36 23.44
CA VAL A 49 -30.31 -6.52 23.21
C VAL A 49 -29.62 -6.94 21.91
N ASP A 50 -29.52 -6.02 20.94
CA ASP A 50 -28.82 -6.28 19.66
C ASP A 50 -27.32 -6.41 19.89
N ARG A 51 -26.79 -7.64 19.82
CA ARG A 51 -25.35 -7.93 20.00
C ARG A 51 -24.46 -7.38 18.87
N ARG A 52 -25.03 -6.79 17.81
CA ARG A 52 -24.28 -6.06 16.77
C ARG A 52 -24.06 -4.58 17.08
N ARG A 53 -24.70 -4.04 18.13
CA ARG A 53 -24.44 -2.69 18.65
C ARG A 53 -23.82 -2.79 20.05
N LYS A 54 -22.52 -2.49 20.17
CA LYS A 54 -21.95 -2.07 21.46
C LYS A 54 -22.77 -0.89 22.00
N LYS A 55 -23.01 -0.83 23.32
CA LYS A 55 -23.64 0.32 23.97
C LYS A 55 -22.99 1.63 23.49
N PRO A 56 -23.75 2.72 23.30
CA PRO A 56 -23.16 4.01 23.02
C PRO A 56 -22.36 4.42 24.25
N VAL A 57 -21.05 4.53 24.08
CA VAL A 57 -20.22 5.32 24.99
C VAL A 57 -20.69 6.76 24.80
N LYS A 58 -21.03 7.46 25.88
CA LYS A 58 -21.36 8.89 25.84
C LYS A 58 -20.24 9.61 25.09
N GLN A 59 -20.59 10.29 24.00
CA GLN A 59 -19.69 11.21 23.31
C GLN A 59 -19.50 12.42 24.22
N GLU A 60 -18.42 12.43 24.99
CA GLU A 60 -17.73 13.70 25.23
C GLU A 60 -17.06 14.10 23.92
N LYS A 61 -17.28 15.36 23.53
CA LYS A 61 -16.67 15.98 22.34
C LYS A 61 -15.17 15.73 22.37
N THR A 62 -14.71 14.80 21.55
CA THR A 62 -13.28 14.62 21.29
C THR A 62 -12.94 15.64 20.21
N GLU A 63 -12.32 16.74 20.64
CA GLU A 63 -11.49 17.54 19.76
C GLU A 63 -10.47 16.64 19.03
N PRO A 64 -10.02 17.03 17.83
CA PRO A 64 -9.10 16.24 17.03
C PRO A 64 -7.85 15.88 17.86
N LEU A 65 -7.41 14.62 17.73
CA LEU A 65 -6.19 14.07 18.34
C LEU A 65 -4.95 14.86 17.93
N LEU A 66 -4.74 16.01 18.58
CA LEU A 66 -3.44 16.45 19.03
C LEU A 66 -2.97 15.47 20.12
N PHE A 67 -1.71 15.07 20.03
CA PHE A 67 -0.88 14.42 21.06
C PHE A 67 -1.60 14.08 22.38
N HIS A 68 -1.76 12.79 22.69
CA HIS A 68 -2.20 12.37 24.02
C HIS A 68 -1.14 12.71 25.07
N ASP A 69 -1.46 13.70 25.91
CA ASP A 69 -0.82 13.97 27.18
C ASP A 69 -0.99 12.79 28.16
N ILE A 70 0.11 12.46 28.84
CA ILE A 70 0.20 11.57 30.01
C ILE A 70 -0.53 12.25 31.20
N PRO A 71 -1.22 11.52 32.11
CA PRO A 71 -1.95 12.16 33.20
C PRO A 71 -1.01 12.84 34.20
N ARG A 72 -1.22 14.15 34.34
CA ARG A 72 -0.60 15.06 35.30
C ARG A 72 -1.23 14.89 36.69
N SER A 73 -0.43 14.50 37.69
CA SER A 73 -0.75 14.72 39.11
C SER A 73 -0.40 16.16 39.49
N ASP A 74 -1.12 16.73 40.46
CA ASP A 74 -1.11 18.15 40.89
C ASP A 74 0.24 18.75 41.38
N GLU A 75 1.39 18.14 41.07
CA GLU A 75 2.73 18.70 41.34
C GLU A 75 3.33 19.50 40.18
N GLU A 76 2.65 19.60 39.03
CA GLU A 76 3.15 20.31 37.84
C GLU A 76 2.81 21.80 37.81
N ARG A 77 3.38 22.56 38.74
CA ARG A 77 3.54 24.02 38.58
C ARG A 77 4.97 24.53 38.69
N LYS A 78 5.96 23.64 38.73
CA LYS A 78 7.37 24.04 38.64
C LYS A 78 8.13 23.00 37.84
N HIS A 79 8.26 23.21 36.53
CA HIS A 79 9.45 23.00 35.69
C HIS A 79 9.01 23.17 34.24
N GLU A 80 9.55 24.20 33.58
CA GLU A 80 9.34 24.50 32.17
C GLU A 80 9.95 23.39 31.28
N ASN A 81 9.29 23.12 30.15
CA ASN A 81 9.84 22.55 28.90
C ASN A 81 10.55 21.19 28.92
N ILE A 82 9.87 20.09 28.55
CA ILE A 82 10.52 18.97 27.82
C ILE A 82 9.52 18.32 26.84
N TRP A 83 9.76 18.49 25.54
CA TRP A 83 9.13 17.70 24.48
C TRP A 83 9.78 16.29 24.49
N PRO A 84 9.04 15.17 24.42
CA PRO A 84 9.63 13.81 24.54
C PRO A 84 10.69 13.41 23.49
N PHE A 85 10.93 14.23 22.44
CA PHE A 85 11.99 14.02 21.45
C PHE A 85 13.38 14.45 21.93
N GLN A 86 13.49 15.19 23.03
CA GLN A 86 14.78 15.62 23.57
C GLN A 86 15.66 14.41 23.92
N SER A 87 15.04 13.34 24.45
CA SER A 87 15.71 12.06 24.71
C SER A 87 16.25 11.38 23.45
N LEU A 88 15.60 11.50 22.29
CA LEU A 88 16.06 10.99 21.01
C LEU A 88 17.23 11.80 20.45
N TYR A 89 17.21 13.12 20.63
CA TYR A 89 18.31 14.00 20.24
C TYR A 89 19.56 13.78 21.11
N GLU A 90 19.35 13.51 22.40
CA GLU A 90 20.41 13.24 23.37
C GLU A 90 20.94 11.79 23.26
N ASN A 91 20.13 10.84 22.78
CA ASN A 91 20.50 9.44 22.63
C ASN A 91 20.83 9.08 21.17
N LYS A 92 22.07 9.35 20.78
CA LYS A 92 22.60 9.05 19.45
C LYS A 92 22.55 7.55 19.10
N GLU A 93 22.69 6.66 20.09
CA GLU A 93 22.59 5.22 19.85
C GLU A 93 21.17 4.82 19.45
N LEU A 94 20.14 5.34 20.14
CA LEU A 94 18.74 5.05 19.83
C LEU A 94 18.36 5.52 18.43
N PHE A 95 18.81 6.70 18.02
CA PHE A 95 18.59 7.17 16.65
C PHE A 95 19.25 6.24 15.61
N ALA A 96 20.47 5.77 15.89
CA ALA A 96 21.16 4.81 15.03
C ALA A 96 20.42 3.46 14.94
N GLU A 97 19.85 2.98 16.05
CA GLU A 97 18.98 1.79 16.09
C GLU A 97 17.74 1.94 15.21
N ILE A 98 17.07 3.09 15.27
CA ILE A 98 15.90 3.37 14.42
C ILE A 98 16.27 3.29 12.94
N ILE A 99 17.37 3.91 12.52
CA ILE A 99 17.83 3.84 11.14
C ILE A 99 18.20 2.41 10.75
N ARG A 100 18.91 1.68 11.62
CA ARG A 100 19.35 0.30 11.35
C ARG A 100 18.18 -0.65 11.13
N HIS A 101 17.12 -0.53 11.94
CA HIS A 101 15.94 -1.38 11.89
C HIS A 101 14.79 -0.81 11.04
N PHE A 102 15.00 0.34 10.37
CA PHE A 102 14.01 0.89 9.47
C PHE A 102 13.61 -0.16 8.41
N PRO A 103 12.31 -0.40 8.18
CA PRO A 103 11.84 -1.57 7.44
C PRO A 103 12.14 -1.52 5.94
N TYR A 104 12.34 -0.31 5.39
CA TYR A 104 12.67 -0.11 3.99
C TYR A 104 14.18 -0.04 3.79
N PRO A 105 14.72 -0.61 2.69
CA PRO A 105 16.12 -0.39 2.34
C PRO A 105 16.44 1.10 2.30
N MET A 106 17.50 1.49 2.99
CA MET A 106 18.00 2.86 2.96
C MET A 106 19.52 2.91 3.09
N HIS A 107 20.11 3.95 2.52
CA HIS A 107 21.51 4.27 2.75
C HIS A 107 21.72 5.79 2.84
N ILE A 108 22.82 6.17 3.46
CA ILE A 108 23.22 7.56 3.70
C ILE A 108 24.57 7.80 3.05
N CYS A 109 24.67 8.90 2.31
CA CYS A 109 25.91 9.33 1.68
C CYS A 109 26.39 10.67 2.23
N ALA A 110 27.70 10.86 2.24
CA ALA A 110 28.36 12.16 2.41
C ALA A 110 28.14 13.03 1.14
N PRO A 111 28.35 14.36 1.22
CA PRO A 111 28.09 15.28 0.10
C PRO A 111 28.92 14.99 -1.16
N ASP A 112 30.09 14.35 -0.99
CA ASP A 112 30.96 13.91 -2.09
C ASP A 112 30.44 12.63 -2.79
N GLY A 113 29.31 12.07 -2.35
CA GLY A 113 28.74 10.83 -2.87
C GLY A 113 29.21 9.55 -2.19
N THR A 114 30.11 9.65 -1.21
CA THR A 114 30.65 8.49 -0.50
C THR A 114 29.60 7.88 0.43
N MET A 115 29.34 6.58 0.28
CA MET A 115 28.39 5.86 1.14
C MET A 115 28.95 5.69 2.56
N LEU A 116 28.19 6.17 3.54
CA LEU A 116 28.56 6.17 4.96
C LEU A 116 27.87 5.07 5.75
N LEU A 117 26.60 4.80 5.43
CA LEU A 117 25.76 3.87 6.15
C LEU A 117 24.74 3.22 5.22
N ALA A 118 24.43 1.95 5.47
CA ALA A 118 23.28 1.25 4.91
C ALA A 118 22.58 0.49 6.04
N ASN A 119 21.26 0.49 6.06
CA ASN A 119 20.52 -0.22 7.08
C ASN A 119 20.42 -1.72 6.77
N GLU A 120 19.89 -2.51 7.72
CA GLU A 120 19.80 -3.95 7.55
C GLU A 120 18.92 -4.36 6.36
N ALA A 121 17.84 -3.63 6.10
CA ALA A 121 16.98 -3.89 4.95
C ALA A 121 17.76 -3.76 3.63
N PHE A 122 18.62 -2.75 3.50
CA PHE A 122 19.48 -2.58 2.34
C PHE A 122 20.56 -3.67 2.25
N LEU A 123 21.21 -4.01 3.37
CA LEU A 123 22.24 -5.05 3.39
C LEU A 123 21.66 -6.42 2.99
N ARG A 124 20.48 -6.79 3.51
CA ARG A 124 19.78 -8.02 3.11
C ARG A 124 19.42 -8.00 1.64
N PHE A 125 18.84 -6.89 1.17
CA PHE A 125 18.48 -6.71 -0.23
C PHE A 125 19.70 -6.88 -1.15
N ALA A 126 20.81 -6.23 -0.85
CA ALA A 126 22.04 -6.28 -1.65
C ALA A 126 22.93 -7.51 -1.38
N LYS A 127 22.49 -8.45 -0.53
CA LYS A 127 23.25 -9.65 -0.12
C LYS A 127 24.65 -9.35 0.44
N ILE A 128 24.74 -8.33 1.28
CA ILE A 128 25.97 -7.89 1.92
C ILE A 128 26.00 -8.43 3.35
N PHE A 129 26.98 -9.29 3.65
CA PHE A 129 27.21 -9.81 4.99
C PHE A 129 28.32 -9.06 5.72
N ASN A 130 29.23 -8.42 4.97
CA ASN A 130 30.30 -7.60 5.53
C ASN A 130 30.17 -6.11 5.16
N PRO A 131 29.38 -5.32 5.92
CA PRO A 131 29.12 -3.91 5.61
C PRO A 131 30.37 -3.02 5.68
N LYS A 132 31.43 -3.43 6.39
CA LYS A 132 32.68 -2.66 6.48
C LYS A 132 33.37 -2.46 5.12
N ARG A 133 33.07 -3.30 4.13
CA ARG A 133 33.59 -3.17 2.76
C ARG A 133 32.86 -2.11 1.93
N LEU A 134 31.62 -1.80 2.30
CA LEU A 134 30.75 -0.84 1.60
C LEU A 134 31.15 0.60 1.94
N TYR A 135 31.37 0.85 3.23
CA TYR A 135 31.59 2.19 3.76
C TYR A 135 32.93 2.77 3.33
N LYS A 136 32.91 4.03 2.89
CA LYS A 136 34.09 4.80 2.45
C LYS A 136 34.80 4.27 1.19
N LYS A 137 34.32 3.19 0.56
CA LYS A 137 34.85 2.65 -0.69
C LYS A 137 33.89 2.81 -1.86
N HIS A 138 32.59 2.85 -1.58
CA HIS A 138 31.59 3.03 -2.61
C HIS A 138 31.17 4.50 -2.72
N ASN A 139 31.30 5.06 -3.91
CA ASN A 139 30.85 6.42 -4.22
C ASN A 139 29.77 6.35 -5.30
N ILE A 140 28.59 6.93 -5.01
CA ILE A 140 27.43 6.89 -5.89
C ILE A 140 27.63 7.80 -7.10
N LEU A 141 28.17 9.00 -6.91
CA LEU A 141 28.42 9.95 -8.01
C LEU A 141 29.43 9.42 -9.03
N SER A 142 30.33 8.54 -8.60
CA SER A 142 31.31 7.87 -9.45
C SER A 142 30.78 6.60 -10.12
N ASN A 143 29.49 6.26 -9.95
CA ASN A 143 28.92 5.06 -10.56
C ASN A 143 28.69 5.26 -12.07
N PRO A 144 29.37 4.48 -12.95
CA PRO A 144 29.21 4.64 -14.39
C PRO A 144 27.82 4.24 -14.91
N ASN A 145 27.05 3.48 -14.14
CA ASN A 145 25.77 2.92 -14.59
C ASN A 145 24.57 3.83 -14.30
N LEU A 146 24.74 5.01 -13.69
CA LEU A 146 23.62 5.90 -13.35
C LEU A 146 22.79 6.32 -14.58
N GLU A 147 23.45 6.54 -15.73
CA GLU A 147 22.77 6.85 -17.00
C GLU A 147 21.98 5.66 -17.51
N LYS A 148 22.63 4.48 -17.57
CA LYS A 148 22.01 3.22 -17.98
C LYS A 148 20.77 2.89 -17.14
N TRP A 149 20.81 3.18 -15.86
CA TRP A 149 19.72 2.95 -14.92
C TRP A 149 18.65 4.07 -14.96
N GLY A 150 18.87 5.15 -15.71
CA GLY A 150 17.92 6.26 -15.85
C GLY A 150 17.80 7.13 -14.59
N VAL A 151 18.78 7.10 -13.68
CA VAL A 151 18.73 7.80 -12.38
C VAL A 151 19.79 8.89 -12.23
N LYS A 152 20.61 9.17 -13.26
CA LYS A 152 21.69 10.18 -13.18
C LYS A 152 21.17 11.57 -12.77
N ASP A 153 20.16 12.10 -13.47
CA ASP A 153 19.58 13.41 -13.15
C ASP A 153 19.04 13.47 -11.71
N PHE A 154 18.28 12.44 -11.32
CA PHE A 154 17.76 12.26 -9.97
C PHE A 154 18.87 12.30 -8.91
N VAL A 155 19.95 11.55 -9.12
CA VAL A 155 21.09 11.54 -8.19
C VAL A 155 21.76 12.92 -8.14
N VAL A 156 22.05 13.54 -9.29
CA VAL A 156 22.72 14.85 -9.34
C VAL A 156 21.92 15.91 -8.59
N ARG A 157 20.61 16.00 -8.82
CA ARG A 157 19.73 16.96 -8.14
C ARG A 157 19.67 16.74 -6.63
N ALA A 158 19.64 15.47 -6.19
CA ALA A 158 19.72 15.15 -4.77
C ALA A 158 21.00 15.68 -4.12
N PHE A 159 22.15 15.52 -4.78
CA PHE A 159 23.44 16.04 -4.30
C PHE A 159 23.62 17.56 -4.47
N GLN A 160 22.80 18.21 -5.31
CA GLN A 160 22.63 19.67 -5.32
C GLN A 160 21.73 20.17 -4.18
N GLY A 161 21.16 19.23 -3.41
CA GLY A 161 20.40 19.50 -2.21
C GLY A 161 18.91 19.74 -2.46
N GLU A 162 18.37 19.20 -3.55
CA GLU A 162 16.93 19.12 -3.81
C GLU A 162 16.35 17.80 -3.29
N ALA A 163 15.21 17.86 -2.57
CA ALA A 163 14.47 16.66 -2.21
C ALA A 163 13.72 16.14 -3.44
N VAL A 164 14.16 15.01 -3.97
CA VAL A 164 13.66 14.46 -5.22
C VAL A 164 13.17 13.03 -5.06
N ARG A 165 12.24 12.64 -5.93
CA ARG A 165 11.71 11.27 -6.01
C ARG A 165 11.69 10.81 -7.45
N VAL A 166 12.04 9.55 -7.66
CA VAL A 166 11.88 8.85 -8.92
C VAL A 166 11.02 7.61 -8.67
N TYR A 167 10.21 7.25 -9.65
CA TYR A 167 9.20 6.20 -9.52
C TYR A 167 9.49 5.07 -10.49
N ASP A 168 9.11 3.87 -10.06
CA ASP A 168 9.05 2.70 -10.94
C ASP A 168 10.36 2.38 -11.69
N ILE A 169 11.49 2.53 -11.01
CA ILE A 169 12.81 2.23 -11.56
C ILE A 169 13.08 0.73 -11.49
N LYS A 170 13.37 0.12 -12.64
CA LYS A 170 13.82 -1.28 -12.69
C LYS A 170 15.12 -1.42 -11.93
N VAL A 171 15.10 -2.27 -10.90
CA VAL A 171 16.26 -2.53 -10.07
C VAL A 171 17.25 -3.40 -10.86
N PRO A 172 18.49 -2.93 -11.08
CA PRO A 172 19.54 -3.70 -11.73
C PRO A 172 20.14 -4.68 -10.71
N TYR A 173 19.30 -5.58 -10.20
CA TYR A 173 19.61 -6.40 -9.03
C TYR A 173 20.89 -7.21 -9.20
N GLN A 174 21.08 -7.82 -10.38
CA GLN A 174 22.28 -8.57 -10.71
C GLN A 174 23.54 -7.70 -10.63
N GLU A 175 23.53 -6.50 -11.24
CA GLU A 175 24.68 -5.59 -11.19
C GLU A 175 24.98 -5.11 -9.76
N ILE A 176 23.94 -4.88 -8.96
CA ILE A 176 24.08 -4.50 -7.54
C ILE A 176 24.76 -5.62 -6.77
N VAL A 177 24.28 -6.86 -6.91
CA VAL A 177 24.86 -8.03 -6.23
C VAL A 177 26.28 -8.32 -6.74
N GLU A 178 26.54 -8.23 -8.03
CA GLU A 178 27.89 -8.44 -8.60
C GLU A 178 28.90 -7.41 -8.08
N ARG A 179 28.46 -6.16 -7.89
CA ARG A 179 29.31 -5.05 -7.43
C ARG A 179 29.45 -4.99 -5.91
N LEU A 180 28.39 -5.26 -5.16
CA LEU A 180 28.31 -5.02 -3.72
C LEU A 180 28.16 -6.30 -2.89
N GLY A 181 27.49 -7.32 -3.42
CA GLY A 181 27.10 -8.52 -2.68
C GLY A 181 28.27 -9.46 -2.42
N ASP A 182 28.22 -10.13 -1.26
CA ASP A 182 29.14 -11.22 -0.92
C ASP A 182 28.65 -12.55 -1.52
N ASP A 183 27.32 -12.75 -1.62
CA ASP A 183 26.70 -13.89 -2.31
C ASP A 183 26.25 -13.52 -3.73
N LYS A 184 26.86 -14.18 -4.73
CA LYS A 184 26.59 -13.96 -6.16
C LYS A 184 25.53 -14.90 -6.75
N THR A 185 24.81 -15.64 -5.92
CA THR A 185 23.75 -16.54 -6.39
C THR A 185 22.68 -15.74 -7.15
N LEU A 186 22.42 -16.14 -8.41
CA LEU A 186 21.41 -15.54 -9.27
C LEU A 186 20.02 -15.64 -8.63
N LEU A 187 19.35 -14.50 -8.49
CA LEU A 187 17.92 -14.47 -8.20
C LEU A 187 17.13 -14.47 -9.51
N THR A 188 16.06 -15.27 -9.54
CA THR A 188 15.08 -15.26 -10.62
C THR A 188 13.96 -14.30 -10.25
N GLY A 189 13.94 -13.11 -10.86
CA GLY A 189 12.93 -12.11 -10.58
C GLY A 189 13.19 -10.78 -11.26
N SER A 190 12.21 -9.89 -11.20
CA SER A 190 12.38 -8.48 -11.55
C SER A 190 11.72 -7.61 -10.50
N LEU A 191 12.46 -6.61 -10.03
CA LEU A 191 12.06 -5.74 -8.94
C LEU A 191 12.07 -4.30 -9.44
N TYR A 192 11.11 -3.51 -9.00
CA TYR A 192 11.01 -2.10 -9.30
C TYR A 192 10.92 -1.30 -8.01
N HIS A 193 11.56 -0.15 -7.97
CA HIS A 193 11.59 0.73 -6.81
C HIS A 193 11.12 2.13 -7.13
N ASP A 194 10.35 2.69 -6.21
CA ASP A 194 10.29 4.13 -6.00
C ASP A 194 11.44 4.51 -5.08
N ILE A 195 12.20 5.53 -5.46
CA ILE A 195 13.38 5.97 -4.73
C ILE A 195 13.19 7.43 -4.35
N THR A 196 13.29 7.73 -3.07
CA THR A 196 13.29 9.11 -2.56
C THR A 196 14.68 9.45 -2.07
N ALA A 197 15.20 10.60 -2.49
CA ALA A 197 16.45 11.15 -1.98
C ALA A 197 16.14 12.41 -1.16
N LEU A 198 16.59 12.41 0.09
CA LEU A 198 16.36 13.46 1.07
C LEU A 198 17.72 14.08 1.46
N PRO A 199 18.03 15.28 0.96
CA PRO A 199 19.20 16.02 1.39
C PRO A 199 19.00 16.56 2.81
N ILE A 200 19.94 16.29 3.70
CA ILE A 200 19.96 16.76 5.08
C ILE A 200 20.95 17.91 5.18
N ARG A 201 20.47 19.06 5.64
CA ARG A 201 21.26 20.29 5.74
C ARG A 201 21.60 20.65 7.18
N GLY A 202 22.75 21.27 7.36
CA GLY A 202 23.19 21.82 8.64
C GLY A 202 22.62 23.22 8.91
N GLY A 203 23.00 23.80 10.04
CA GLY A 203 22.54 25.14 10.46
C GLY A 203 22.89 26.26 9.48
N ASN A 204 23.97 26.10 8.71
CA ASN A 204 24.42 27.06 7.69
C ASN A 204 23.84 26.78 6.30
N ASN A 205 22.79 25.96 6.19
CA ASN A 205 22.21 25.48 4.93
C ASN A 205 23.16 24.64 4.05
N GLU A 206 24.32 24.25 4.58
CA GLU A 206 25.27 23.34 3.92
C GLU A 206 24.70 21.91 3.85
N LEU A 207 24.96 21.22 2.74
CA LEU A 207 24.56 19.82 2.60
C LEU A 207 25.47 18.95 3.47
N LEU A 208 24.90 18.24 4.45
CA LEU A 208 25.63 17.32 5.32
C LEU A 208 25.53 15.88 4.84
N TYR A 209 24.33 15.46 4.42
CA TYR A 209 24.08 14.09 3.98
C TYR A 209 23.02 14.03 2.89
N VAL A 210 23.01 12.94 2.12
CA VAL A 210 21.87 12.57 1.28
C VAL A 210 21.40 11.19 1.70
N VAL A 211 20.13 11.10 2.11
CA VAL A 211 19.49 9.84 2.51
C VAL A 211 18.66 9.30 1.36
N PHE A 212 18.94 8.09 0.91
CA PHE A 212 18.15 7.40 -0.09
C PHE A 212 17.28 6.34 0.57
N ILE A 213 15.99 6.35 0.25
CA ILE A 213 15.00 5.36 0.72
C ILE A 213 14.42 4.67 -0.51
N PHE A 214 14.40 3.34 -0.50
CA PHE A 214 13.92 2.51 -1.60
C PHE A 214 12.65 1.78 -1.17
N ILE A 215 11.58 1.93 -1.95
CA ILE A 215 10.29 1.29 -1.71
C ILE A 215 9.95 0.42 -2.91
N THR A 216 9.75 -0.88 -2.70
CA THR A 216 9.31 -1.79 -3.74
C THR A 216 7.94 -1.37 -4.29
N SER A 217 7.90 -1.01 -5.58
CA SER A 217 6.68 -0.66 -6.29
C SER A 217 6.09 -1.85 -7.03
N ARG A 218 6.93 -2.71 -7.63
CA ARG A 218 6.53 -3.93 -8.33
C ARG A 218 7.54 -5.04 -8.11
N GLU A 219 7.06 -6.26 -7.95
CA GLU A 219 7.90 -7.45 -7.85
C GLU A 219 7.30 -8.58 -8.69
N TYR A 220 8.14 -9.17 -9.53
CA TYR A 220 7.79 -10.29 -10.37
C TYR A 220 8.69 -11.47 -10.04
N GLN A 221 8.08 -12.55 -9.60
CA GLN A 221 8.73 -13.82 -9.36
C GLN A 221 8.15 -14.91 -10.27
N GLY A 222 8.92 -15.97 -10.47
CA GLY A 222 8.50 -17.15 -11.22
C GLY A 222 9.32 -17.35 -12.49
N LYS A 223 8.69 -17.98 -13.49
CA LYS A 223 9.33 -18.25 -14.78
C LYS A 223 9.68 -16.97 -15.53
N GLU A 224 10.82 -16.98 -16.21
CA GLU A 224 11.35 -15.82 -16.94
C GLU A 224 10.34 -15.27 -17.96
N GLU A 225 9.63 -16.15 -18.66
CA GLU A 225 8.65 -15.75 -19.68
C GLU A 225 7.41 -15.10 -19.05
N ILE A 226 7.07 -15.48 -17.82
CA ILE A 226 5.98 -14.84 -17.05
C ILE A 226 6.43 -13.48 -16.56
N ILE A 227 7.66 -13.37 -16.04
CA ILE A 227 8.25 -12.11 -15.60
C ILE A 227 8.28 -11.11 -16.77
N LYS A 228 8.93 -11.47 -17.88
CA LYS A 228 9.04 -10.61 -19.08
C LYS A 228 7.68 -10.21 -19.62
N GLY A 229 6.71 -11.12 -19.56
CA GLY A 229 5.37 -10.84 -20.02
C GLY A 229 4.58 -9.87 -19.14
N LYS A 230 4.71 -9.98 -17.81
CA LYS A 230 4.16 -8.98 -16.89
C LYS A 230 4.82 -7.63 -17.11
N GLU A 231 6.16 -7.59 -17.18
CA GLU A 231 6.91 -6.36 -17.50
C GLU A 231 6.43 -5.71 -18.80
N TYR A 232 6.25 -6.50 -19.86
CA TYR A 232 5.74 -5.99 -21.13
C TYR A 232 4.34 -5.36 -20.96
N ILE A 233 3.41 -6.06 -20.32
CA ILE A 233 2.04 -5.56 -20.10
C ILE A 233 2.07 -4.27 -19.28
N ASP A 234 2.83 -4.24 -18.19
CA ASP A 234 2.86 -3.07 -17.32
C ASP A 234 3.57 -1.87 -17.94
N ASN A 235 4.51 -2.08 -18.88
CA ASN A 235 5.17 -0.99 -19.60
C ASN A 235 4.34 -0.48 -20.79
N HIS A 236 3.49 -1.33 -21.37
CA HIS A 236 2.63 -1.00 -22.53
C HIS A 236 1.14 -0.94 -22.15
N TRP A 237 0.84 -0.72 -20.86
CA TRP A 237 -0.52 -0.79 -20.32
C TRP A 237 -1.49 0.20 -20.97
N ASN A 238 -0.97 1.34 -21.46
CA ASN A 238 -1.79 2.39 -22.08
C ASN A 238 -2.10 2.10 -23.56
N GLU A 239 -1.42 1.13 -24.18
CA GLU A 239 -1.67 0.71 -25.55
C GLU A 239 -2.83 -0.29 -25.63
N LYS A 240 -3.34 -0.52 -26.84
CA LYS A 240 -4.33 -1.58 -27.09
C LYS A 240 -3.67 -2.94 -26.90
N PHE A 241 -4.31 -3.82 -26.14
CA PHE A 241 -3.80 -5.18 -25.90
C PHE A 241 -3.63 -5.96 -27.21
N ASP A 242 -2.45 -6.56 -27.36
CA ASP A 242 -2.07 -7.39 -28.49
C ASP A 242 -1.30 -8.61 -27.99
N ILE A 243 -1.93 -9.78 -28.11
CA ILE A 243 -1.33 -11.04 -27.65
C ILE A 243 -0.17 -11.49 -28.54
N ASP A 244 -0.16 -11.14 -29.82
CA ASP A 244 0.88 -11.54 -30.75
C ASP A 244 2.17 -10.75 -30.46
N LYS A 245 2.07 -9.44 -30.18
CA LYS A 245 3.23 -8.65 -29.70
C LYS A 245 3.77 -9.14 -28.36
N LEU A 246 2.88 -9.43 -27.42
CA LEU A 246 3.27 -9.96 -26.10
C LEU A 246 3.99 -11.31 -26.23
N ALA A 247 3.46 -12.20 -27.07
CA ALA A 247 4.03 -13.51 -27.38
C ALA A 247 5.43 -13.38 -28.03
N GLN A 248 5.60 -12.41 -28.94
CA GLN A 248 6.89 -12.09 -29.56
C GLN A 248 7.91 -11.60 -28.54
N ALA A 249 7.50 -10.73 -27.61
CA ALA A 249 8.38 -10.18 -26.56
C ALA A 249 8.97 -11.26 -25.62
N VAL A 250 8.29 -12.41 -25.51
CA VAL A 250 8.71 -13.55 -24.67
C VAL A 250 9.20 -14.74 -25.48
N TYR A 251 9.28 -14.63 -26.81
CA TYR A 251 9.73 -15.68 -27.74
C TYR A 251 8.95 -17.02 -27.62
N ILE A 252 7.63 -16.96 -27.36
CA ILE A 252 6.75 -18.13 -27.26
C ILE A 252 5.49 -17.91 -28.11
N SER A 253 4.91 -18.96 -28.69
CA SER A 253 3.63 -18.84 -29.41
C SER A 253 2.48 -18.37 -28.51
N LYS A 254 1.56 -17.55 -29.03
CA LYS A 254 0.43 -16.97 -28.25
C LYS A 254 -0.39 -18.00 -27.46
N TYR A 255 -0.66 -19.17 -28.05
CA TYR A 255 -1.45 -20.22 -27.41
C TYR A 255 -0.71 -20.86 -26.23
N ARG A 256 0.57 -21.21 -26.44
CA ARG A 256 1.40 -21.76 -25.38
C ARG A 256 1.59 -20.73 -24.26
N TYR A 257 1.85 -19.47 -24.63
CA TYR A 257 2.05 -18.41 -23.67
C TYR A 257 0.79 -18.13 -22.84
N ALA A 258 -0.39 -18.02 -23.46
CA ALA A 258 -1.64 -17.81 -22.71
C ALA A 258 -1.93 -18.94 -21.71
N ARG A 259 -1.67 -20.20 -22.10
CA ARG A 259 -1.82 -21.36 -21.21
C ARG A 259 -0.80 -21.33 -20.07
N LEU A 260 0.46 -21.07 -20.37
CA LEU A 260 1.53 -20.97 -19.39
C LEU A 260 1.27 -19.83 -18.40
N PHE A 261 0.89 -18.66 -18.90
CA PHE A 261 0.58 -17.49 -18.08
C PHE A 261 -0.59 -17.77 -17.13
N LYS A 262 -1.65 -18.41 -17.62
CA LYS A 262 -2.78 -18.82 -16.76
C LYS A 262 -2.38 -19.87 -15.73
N GLN A 263 -1.52 -20.82 -16.10
CA GLN A 263 -1.03 -21.82 -15.16
C GLN A 263 -0.22 -21.20 -14.01
N TYR A 264 0.61 -20.18 -14.30
CA TYR A 264 1.47 -19.55 -13.29
C TYR A 264 0.83 -18.40 -12.53
N THR A 265 -0.11 -17.68 -13.13
CA THR A 265 -0.73 -16.48 -12.53
C THR A 265 -2.18 -16.68 -12.11
N GLY A 266 -2.80 -17.80 -12.49
CA GLY A 266 -4.23 -18.06 -12.28
C GLY A 266 -5.17 -17.34 -13.26
N MET A 267 -4.66 -16.45 -14.12
CA MET A 267 -5.46 -15.63 -15.03
C MET A 267 -4.86 -15.54 -16.43
N THR A 268 -5.66 -15.13 -17.42
CA THR A 268 -5.12 -14.92 -18.77
C THR A 268 -4.31 -13.62 -18.84
N PRO A 269 -3.39 -13.48 -19.83
CA PRO A 269 -2.66 -12.23 -20.02
C PRO A 269 -3.58 -11.01 -20.23
N TYR A 270 -4.71 -11.19 -20.91
CA TYR A 270 -5.70 -10.12 -21.09
C TYR A 270 -6.37 -9.72 -19.77
N CYS A 271 -6.72 -10.70 -18.92
CA CYS A 271 -7.26 -10.40 -17.59
C CYS A 271 -6.26 -9.63 -16.73
N TYR A 272 -4.96 -9.99 -16.79
CA TYR A 272 -3.91 -9.26 -16.10
C TYR A 272 -3.78 -7.82 -16.62
N TYR A 273 -3.77 -7.61 -17.94
CA TYR A 273 -3.80 -6.28 -18.55
C TYR A 273 -5.01 -5.45 -18.09
N GLN A 274 -6.19 -6.07 -17.98
CA GLN A 274 -7.36 -5.39 -17.44
C GLN A 274 -7.14 -4.96 -15.99
N GLU A 275 -6.57 -5.81 -15.13
CA GLU A 275 -6.24 -5.45 -13.75
C GLU A 275 -5.28 -4.26 -13.67
N VAL A 276 -4.20 -4.27 -14.45
CA VAL A 276 -3.26 -3.14 -14.52
C VAL A 276 -3.99 -1.85 -14.89
N LYS A 277 -4.85 -1.87 -15.91
CA LYS A 277 -5.65 -0.69 -16.28
C LYS A 277 -6.59 -0.22 -15.17
N ILE A 278 -7.27 -1.14 -14.48
CA ILE A 278 -8.16 -0.78 -13.38
C ILE A 278 -7.38 -0.09 -12.27
N GLU A 279 -6.19 -0.56 -11.92
CA GLU A 279 -5.35 0.10 -10.91
C GLU A 279 -4.91 1.51 -11.34
N LYS A 280 -4.55 1.70 -12.62
CA LYS A 280 -4.22 3.04 -13.14
C LYS A 280 -5.43 3.98 -13.13
N ILE A 281 -6.63 3.48 -13.46
CA ILE A 281 -7.87 4.25 -13.39
C ILE A 281 -8.16 4.64 -11.94
N LYS A 282 -8.08 3.70 -10.99
CA LYS A 282 -8.29 3.98 -9.55
C LYS A 282 -7.37 5.11 -9.09
N LYS A 283 -6.08 5.03 -9.40
CA LYS A 283 -5.10 6.07 -9.05
C LYS A 283 -5.48 7.44 -9.62
N LYS A 284 -5.79 7.52 -10.92
CA LYS A 284 -6.20 8.78 -11.57
C LYS A 284 -7.53 9.33 -11.08
N LEU A 285 -8.45 8.47 -10.61
CA LEU A 285 -9.70 8.91 -9.99
C LEU A 285 -9.46 9.64 -8.67
N CYS A 286 -8.39 9.30 -7.93
CA CYS A 286 -8.00 9.98 -6.69
C CYS A 286 -7.27 11.31 -6.94
N GLU A 287 -6.48 11.39 -8.01
CA GLU A 287 -5.51 12.48 -8.22
C GLU A 287 -6.03 13.63 -9.10
N SER A 288 -7.12 13.42 -9.87
CA SER A 288 -7.47 14.34 -10.97
C SER A 288 -8.84 15.02 -10.81
N ASN A 289 -8.86 16.31 -11.16
CA ASN A 289 -10.08 17.10 -11.36
C ASN A 289 -10.78 16.77 -12.70
N LEU A 290 -10.34 15.73 -13.41
CA LEU A 290 -10.90 15.34 -14.70
C LEU A 290 -12.25 14.67 -14.52
N SER A 291 -13.13 14.80 -15.52
CA SER A 291 -14.36 14.02 -15.55
C SER A 291 -14.06 12.51 -15.66
N ILE A 292 -14.95 11.66 -15.19
CA ILE A 292 -14.78 10.19 -15.26
C ILE A 292 -14.50 9.71 -16.70
N PRO A 293 -15.22 10.18 -17.74
CA PRO A 293 -14.90 9.81 -19.12
C PRO A 293 -13.49 10.22 -19.56
N GLN A 294 -13.01 11.38 -19.13
CA GLN A 294 -11.64 11.83 -19.43
C GLN A 294 -10.59 10.94 -18.75
N VAL A 295 -10.81 10.54 -17.49
CA VAL A 295 -9.90 9.59 -16.81
C VAL A 295 -9.79 8.27 -17.57
N PHE A 296 -10.92 7.74 -18.03
CA PHE A 296 -10.93 6.51 -18.83
C PHE A 296 -10.18 6.70 -20.15
N ALA A 297 -10.43 7.81 -20.85
CA ALA A 297 -9.76 8.14 -22.11
C ALA A 297 -8.24 8.26 -21.94
N GLU A 298 -7.76 8.91 -20.87
CA GLU A 298 -6.33 8.99 -20.55
C GLU A 298 -5.70 7.64 -20.21
N CYS A 299 -6.50 6.70 -19.72
CA CYS A 299 -6.10 5.31 -19.53
C CYS A 299 -6.27 4.45 -20.79
N GLY A 300 -6.51 5.06 -21.96
CA GLY A 300 -6.63 4.37 -23.25
C GLY A 300 -7.83 3.43 -23.31
N VAL A 301 -8.91 3.73 -22.58
CA VAL A 301 -10.15 2.96 -22.60
C VAL A 301 -11.35 3.87 -22.75
N ASN A 302 -12.37 3.38 -23.42
CA ASN A 302 -13.62 4.11 -23.50
C ASN A 302 -14.40 3.94 -22.20
N TYR A 303 -15.06 5.02 -21.77
CA TYR A 303 -16.08 4.97 -20.73
C TYR A 303 -17.39 4.38 -21.28
N ASN A 304 -17.31 3.22 -21.93
CA ASN A 304 -18.47 2.48 -22.42
C ASN A 304 -18.34 0.98 -22.10
N GLY A 305 -19.32 0.47 -21.36
CA GLY A 305 -19.58 -0.94 -21.12
C GLY A 305 -18.45 -1.73 -20.45
N ASN A 306 -17.49 -2.23 -21.23
CA ASN A 306 -16.61 -3.32 -20.79
C ASN A 306 -15.73 -2.93 -19.61
N PHE A 307 -14.96 -1.84 -19.70
CA PHE A 307 -14.08 -1.43 -18.60
C PHE A 307 -14.84 -0.88 -17.40
N VAL A 308 -16.04 -0.31 -17.59
CA VAL A 308 -16.92 0.10 -16.48
C VAL A 308 -17.44 -1.12 -15.72
N LYS A 309 -17.87 -2.16 -16.44
CA LYS A 309 -18.31 -3.43 -15.86
C LYS A 309 -17.17 -4.13 -15.12
N VAL A 310 -15.99 -4.20 -15.74
CA VAL A 310 -14.80 -4.80 -15.13
C VAL A 310 -14.38 -4.01 -13.90
N PHE A 311 -14.39 -2.67 -13.95
CA PHE A 311 -14.12 -1.82 -12.80
C PHE A 311 -15.07 -2.14 -11.64
N LYS A 312 -16.38 -2.19 -11.90
CA LYS A 312 -17.39 -2.52 -10.88
C LYS A 312 -17.25 -3.93 -10.33
N GLN A 313 -16.92 -4.90 -11.18
CA GLN A 313 -16.67 -6.28 -10.75
C GLN A 313 -15.43 -6.40 -9.86
N LYS A 314 -14.37 -5.65 -10.16
CA LYS A 314 -13.09 -5.71 -9.44
C LYS A 314 -13.08 -4.89 -8.15
N THR A 315 -13.76 -3.74 -8.14
CA THR A 315 -13.76 -2.81 -7.00
C THR A 315 -15.01 -2.91 -6.13
N GLY A 316 -16.07 -3.57 -6.62
CA GLY A 316 -17.38 -3.63 -5.98
C GLY A 316 -18.25 -2.38 -6.20
N MET A 317 -17.72 -1.34 -6.82
CA MET A 317 -18.38 -0.03 -6.96
C MET A 317 -18.17 0.58 -8.36
N SER A 318 -19.06 1.47 -8.78
CA SER A 318 -18.89 2.23 -10.01
C SER A 318 -17.73 3.24 -9.88
N PRO A 319 -17.15 3.70 -11.00
CA PRO A 319 -16.11 4.73 -10.96
C PRO A 319 -16.52 6.02 -10.23
N SER A 320 -17.79 6.41 -10.35
CA SER A 320 -18.34 7.58 -9.65
C SER A 320 -18.35 7.38 -8.13
N GLU A 321 -18.92 6.25 -7.68
CA GLU A 321 -18.97 5.89 -6.26
C GLU A 321 -17.55 5.77 -5.69
N TYR A 322 -16.62 5.17 -6.45
CA TYR A 322 -15.22 5.05 -6.05
C TYR A 322 -14.60 6.42 -5.81
N ARG A 323 -14.75 7.36 -6.75
CA ARG A 323 -14.22 8.72 -6.63
C ARG A 323 -14.76 9.41 -5.38
N THR A 324 -16.08 9.43 -5.19
CA THR A 324 -16.70 10.07 -4.03
C THR A 324 -16.10 9.56 -2.71
N ILE A 325 -15.96 8.24 -2.56
CA ILE A 325 -15.42 7.62 -1.33
C ILE A 325 -13.96 8.01 -1.08
N VAL A 326 -13.14 8.16 -2.11
CA VAL A 326 -11.71 8.47 -1.96
C VAL A 326 -11.42 9.97 -1.84
N THR A 327 -12.33 10.84 -2.31
CA THR A 327 -12.16 12.31 -2.23
C THR A 327 -12.90 12.95 -1.04
N GLU A 328 -13.88 12.28 -0.44
CA GLU A 328 -14.59 12.75 0.77
C GLU A 328 -13.91 12.32 2.08
N LYS A 329 -12.74 11.68 2.00
CA LYS A 329 -11.85 11.40 3.13
C LYS A 329 -10.72 12.43 3.16
#